data_AF-A0A397W1B0-F1
#
_entry.id   AF-A0A397W1B0-F1
#
_cell.length_a   1.000
_cell.length_b   1.000
_cell.length_c   1.000
_cell.angle_alpha   90.00
_cell.angle_beta   90.00
_cell.angle_gamma   90.00
#
_symmetry.space_group_name_H-M   'P 1'
#
loop_
_entity.id
_entity.type
_entity.pdbx_description
1 polymer ?
#
loop_
_entity_poly.entity_id
_entity_poly.type
_entity_poly.pdbx_seq_one_letter_code
_entity_poly.pdbx_strand_id
1 'polypeptide(L)'
;MFEAGFPPSNTAYIGLFYARKELTFRYSIFMVITTISGALSGFVSYFILQISGTSLTGFQWLFIIENIPTIFLALIIAICLTRGPGDARFFTPEEREFAVERLKSEGGTTIKVDNDLAKAQIKLTFADVQTYFYFFIVLISAIPNFVLNFYLPTLVNQLGYDAIQAQLMVIPPILVSTVVTTFNSWCSDRYQTRAWNILIGYSFSIIALVGMIATRADDPSLFKLRYFFLILLACGAYSVLPILFSWCICNNLGQYKRSTALAMIFTSAQMGGIIGILIYPANDAPSFIMGNSIVLASVVLSAILVTVLKFYLESLNKKRDLIILANHDYKLNDNDLKYNNDRIREIAMSLVEKEPKFDEVLCDKHLNWRYIT
;
A
#
# COMPACT_ATOMS: atom_id res chain seq x y z
N MET A 1 -21.51 4.81 -1.16
CA MET A 1 -21.69 4.42 -2.58
C MET A 1 -20.77 5.21 -3.51
N PHE A 2 -20.73 6.55 -3.42
CA PHE A 2 -19.90 7.39 -4.31
C PHE A 2 -18.39 7.28 -4.09
N GLU A 3 -17.93 6.96 -2.88
CA GLU A 3 -16.49 6.88 -2.55
C GLU A 3 -15.80 5.58 -3.02
N ALA A 4 -16.56 4.50 -3.23
CA ALA A 4 -15.99 3.16 -3.44
C ALA A 4 -15.06 3.06 -4.66
N GLY A 5 -15.32 3.85 -5.70
CA GLY A 5 -14.48 3.91 -6.90
C GLY A 5 -13.26 4.81 -6.78
N PHE A 6 -13.20 5.70 -5.78
CA PHE A 6 -12.18 6.74 -5.71
C PHE A 6 -10.78 6.20 -5.38
N PRO A 7 -10.56 5.43 -4.29
CA PRO A 7 -9.24 4.87 -3.98
C PRO A 7 -8.61 4.00 -5.09
N PRO A 8 -9.33 3.04 -5.71
CA PRO A 8 -8.75 2.22 -6.76
C PRO A 8 -8.48 3.05 -8.04
N SER A 9 -9.34 4.02 -8.37
CA SER A 9 -9.15 4.88 -9.54
C SER A 9 -7.93 5.79 -9.37
N ASN A 10 -7.75 6.40 -8.20
CA ASN A 10 -6.58 7.24 -7.94
C ASN A 10 -5.28 6.42 -7.98
N THR A 11 -5.32 5.22 -7.40
CA THR A 11 -4.18 4.28 -7.43
C THR A 11 -3.81 3.87 -8.85
N ALA A 12 -4.82 3.53 -9.67
CA ALA A 12 -4.62 3.22 -11.08
C ALA A 12 -4.09 4.43 -11.87
N TYR A 13 -4.62 5.63 -11.59
CA TYR A 13 -4.23 6.88 -12.24
C TYR A 13 -2.77 7.27 -11.96
N ILE A 14 -2.31 7.22 -10.70
CA ILE A 14 -0.89 7.42 -10.35
C ILE A 14 -0.03 6.41 -11.13
N GLY A 15 -0.53 5.18 -11.25
CA GLY A 15 0.07 4.11 -12.04
C GLY A 15 0.26 4.39 -13.53
N LEU A 16 -0.40 5.41 -14.09
CA LEU A 16 -0.27 5.82 -15.50
C LEU A 16 0.87 6.82 -15.74
N PHE A 17 1.40 7.47 -14.69
CA PHE A 17 2.43 8.50 -14.82
C PHE A 17 3.80 8.04 -14.35
N TYR A 18 3.84 7.01 -13.50
CA TYR A 18 5.06 6.58 -12.82
C TYR A 18 5.44 5.15 -13.19
N ALA A 19 6.74 4.95 -13.43
CA ALA A 19 7.29 3.63 -13.69
C ALA A 19 7.23 2.75 -12.42
N ARG A 20 7.23 1.43 -12.59
CA ARG A 20 7.13 0.46 -11.48
C ARG A 20 8.17 0.67 -10.37
N LYS A 21 9.35 1.19 -10.73
CA LYS A 21 10.49 1.39 -9.83
C LYS A 21 10.32 2.58 -8.88
N GLU A 22 9.49 3.56 -9.24
CA GLU A 22 9.29 4.82 -8.50
C GLU A 22 7.86 4.98 -7.95
N LEU A 23 7.00 4.00 -8.21
CA LEU A 23 5.57 4.07 -7.90
C LEU A 23 5.27 4.08 -6.39
N THR A 24 6.04 3.37 -5.57
CA THR A 24 5.70 3.19 -4.14
C THR A 24 5.83 4.47 -3.38
N PHE A 25 6.93 5.18 -3.56
CA PHE A 25 7.20 6.41 -2.84
C PHE A 25 6.16 7.47 -3.19
N ARG A 26 5.77 7.56 -4.46
CA ARG A 26 4.72 8.48 -4.93
C ARG A 26 3.36 8.11 -4.35
N TYR A 27 3.04 6.82 -4.37
CA TYR A 27 1.79 6.31 -3.81
C TYR A 27 1.73 6.46 -2.28
N SER A 28 2.85 6.24 -1.58
CA SER A 28 2.92 6.39 -0.12
C SER A 28 2.76 7.84 0.30
N ILE A 29 3.30 8.80 -0.45
CA ILE A 29 3.06 10.23 -0.20
C ILE A 29 1.56 10.53 -0.23
N PHE A 30 0.85 10.04 -1.24
CA PHE A 30 -0.60 10.20 -1.32
C PHE A 30 -1.31 9.63 -0.09
N MET A 31 -1.01 8.38 0.28
CA MET A 31 -1.62 7.71 1.43
C MET A 31 -1.32 8.41 2.76
N VAL A 32 -0.09 8.86 2.95
CA VAL A 32 0.37 9.56 4.16
C VAL A 32 -0.30 10.92 4.29
N ILE A 33 -0.44 11.68 3.19
CA ILE A 33 -1.19 12.95 3.20
C ILE A 33 -2.64 12.71 3.62
N THR A 34 -3.28 11.62 3.17
CA THR A 34 -4.63 11.25 3.62
C THR A 34 -4.67 10.99 5.13
N THR A 35 -3.69 10.28 5.69
CA THR A 35 -3.60 10.04 7.14
C THR A 35 -3.43 11.33 7.94
N ILE A 36 -2.51 12.22 7.52
CA ILE A 36 -2.29 13.52 8.17
C ILE A 36 -3.55 14.39 8.09
N SER A 37 -4.20 14.41 6.92
CA SER A 37 -5.44 15.16 6.72
C SER A 37 -6.55 14.68 7.65
N GLY A 38 -6.67 13.36 7.88
CA GLY A 38 -7.62 12.80 8.84
C GLY A 38 -7.37 13.27 10.27
N ALA A 39 -6.09 13.29 10.70
CA ALA A 39 -5.72 13.81 12.03
C ALA A 39 -6.04 15.30 12.18
N LEU A 40 -5.77 16.10 11.15
CA LEU A 40 -6.05 17.54 11.15
C LEU A 40 -7.55 17.84 11.07
N SER A 41 -8.34 17.07 10.31
CA SER A 41 -9.80 17.24 10.23
C SER A 41 -10.45 17.06 11.61
N GLY A 42 -10.01 16.10 12.42
CA GLY A 42 -10.50 15.94 13.80
C GLY A 42 -10.23 17.18 14.68
N PHE A 43 -9.04 17.78 14.55
CA PHE A 43 -8.67 19.00 15.27
C PHE A 43 -9.49 20.21 14.81
N VAL A 44 -9.67 20.39 13.49
CA VAL A 44 -10.49 21.49 12.92
C VAL A 44 -11.96 21.34 13.32
N SER A 45 -12.48 20.11 13.29
CA SER A 45 -13.86 19.79 13.69
C SER A 45 -14.16 20.23 15.12
N TYR A 46 -13.21 20.06 16.03
CA TYR A 46 -13.36 20.50 17.42
C TYR A 46 -13.65 22.01 17.54
N PHE A 47 -12.93 22.86 16.81
CA PHE A 47 -13.17 24.32 16.83
C PHE A 47 -14.51 24.70 16.17
N ILE A 48 -14.88 24.03 15.08
CA ILE A 48 -16.13 24.32 14.38
C ILE A 48 -17.35 23.96 15.24
N LEU A 49 -17.27 22.84 15.98
CA LEU A 49 -18.36 22.41 16.87
C LEU A 49 -18.58 23.37 18.05
N GLN A 50 -17.60 24.21 18.38
CA GLN A 50 -17.74 25.25 19.41
C GLN A 50 -18.46 26.51 18.93
N ILE A 51 -18.72 26.65 17.62
CA ILE A 51 -19.50 27.77 17.08
C ILE A 51 -20.94 27.65 17.61
N SER A 52 -21.26 28.55 18.54
CA SER A 52 -22.57 28.65 19.19
C SER A 52 -23.10 30.08 19.06
N GLY A 53 -24.42 30.27 19.05
CA GLY A 53 -25.05 31.58 18.90
C GLY A 53 -25.37 32.04 17.47
N THR A 54 -25.27 31.15 16.48
CA THR A 54 -25.76 31.40 15.10
C THR A 54 -27.09 30.66 14.83
N SER A 55 -27.78 30.96 13.73
CA SER A 55 -29.02 30.27 13.35
C SER A 55 -28.82 28.78 12.99
N LEU A 56 -27.58 28.38 12.70
CA LEU A 56 -27.21 27.01 12.39
C LEU A 56 -26.50 26.35 13.58
N THR A 57 -26.72 25.06 13.72
CA THR A 57 -26.03 24.21 14.71
C THR A 57 -24.57 23.98 14.29
N GLY A 58 -23.66 23.74 15.25
CA GLY A 58 -22.23 23.53 14.97
C GLY A 58 -21.97 22.38 13.98
N PHE A 59 -22.79 21.33 13.98
CA PHE A 59 -22.70 20.23 13.01
C PHE A 59 -23.03 20.69 11.59
N GLN A 60 -24.01 21.58 11.39
CA GLN A 60 -24.32 22.14 10.07
C GLN A 60 -23.17 23.00 9.54
N TRP A 61 -22.52 23.79 10.39
CA TRP A 61 -21.32 24.54 10.02
C TRP A 61 -20.16 23.63 9.64
N LEU A 62 -19.99 22.50 10.33
CA LEU A 62 -18.98 21.49 10.00
C LEU A 62 -19.16 20.98 8.57
N PHE A 63 -20.38 20.59 8.17
CA PHE A 63 -20.63 20.19 6.77
C PHE A 63 -20.32 21.30 5.79
N ILE A 64 -20.78 22.53 6.05
CA ILE A 64 -20.59 23.64 5.11
C ILE A 64 -19.10 23.94 4.91
N ILE A 65 -18.36 24.10 6.01
CA ILE A 65 -16.95 24.52 5.98
C ILE A 65 -16.06 23.43 5.38
N GLU A 66 -16.31 22.15 5.66
CA GLU A 66 -15.49 21.05 5.18
C GLU A 66 -15.80 20.66 3.72
N ASN A 67 -17.07 20.78 3.29
CA ASN A 67 -17.47 20.35 1.95
C ASN A 67 -17.28 21.44 0.88
N ILE A 68 -17.39 22.74 1.20
CA ILE A 68 -17.21 23.81 0.19
C ILE A 68 -15.84 23.75 -0.50
N PRO A 69 -14.69 23.65 0.21
CA PRO A 69 -13.38 23.52 -0.43
C PRO A 69 -13.28 22.27 -1.31
N THR A 70 -13.90 21.17 -0.89
CA THR A 70 -13.91 19.89 -1.61
C THR A 70 -14.69 19.99 -2.93
N ILE A 71 -15.86 20.65 -2.92
CA ILE A 71 -16.66 20.91 -4.13
C ILE A 71 -15.87 21.80 -5.10
N PHE A 72 -15.25 22.88 -4.59
CA PHE A 72 -14.44 23.78 -5.41
C PHE A 72 -13.25 23.06 -6.05
N LEU A 73 -12.54 22.23 -5.28
CA LEU A 73 -11.43 21.44 -5.79
C LEU A 73 -11.88 20.40 -6.81
N ALA A 74 -13.05 19.77 -6.62
CA ALA A 74 -13.62 18.83 -7.58
C ALA A 74 -13.91 19.51 -8.94
N LEU A 75 -14.40 20.76 -8.94
CA LEU A 75 -14.60 21.53 -10.16
C LEU A 75 -13.27 21.84 -10.88
N ILE A 76 -12.23 22.21 -10.12
CA ILE A 76 -10.89 22.43 -10.67
C ILE A 76 -10.35 21.13 -11.30
N ILE A 77 -10.45 20.00 -10.58
CA ILE A 77 -10.01 18.70 -11.07
C ILE A 77 -10.78 18.31 -12.33
N ALA A 78 -12.09 18.53 -12.40
CA ALA A 78 -12.89 18.20 -13.58
C ALA A 78 -12.42 18.93 -14.86
N ILE A 79 -11.84 20.13 -14.73
CA ILE A 79 -11.35 20.93 -15.87
C ILE A 79 -9.86 20.64 -16.18
N CYS A 80 -9.07 20.36 -15.14
CA CYS A 80 -7.62 20.23 -15.23
C CYS A 80 -7.09 18.79 -15.35
N LEU A 81 -7.88 17.77 -14.97
CA LEU A 81 -7.44 16.38 -14.95
C LEU A 81 -7.17 15.88 -16.37
N THR A 82 -5.96 15.38 -16.59
CA THR A 82 -5.51 14.87 -17.88
C THR A 82 -5.82 13.38 -17.98
N ARG A 83 -6.05 12.86 -19.19
CA ARG A 83 -6.42 11.43 -19.35
C ARG A 83 -5.25 10.47 -19.19
N GLY A 84 -4.03 10.98 -19.31
CA GLY A 84 -2.79 10.23 -19.21
C GLY A 84 -1.59 11.09 -19.64
N PRO A 85 -0.37 10.52 -19.68
CA PRO A 85 0.85 11.25 -19.99
C PRO A 85 0.82 11.88 -21.40
N GLY A 86 0.15 11.24 -22.38
CA GLY A 86 0.06 11.76 -23.75
C GLY A 86 -0.83 13.00 -23.92
N ASP A 87 -1.78 13.24 -23.01
CA ASP A 87 -2.69 14.40 -23.02
C ASP A 87 -2.34 15.41 -21.89
N ALA A 88 -1.16 15.28 -21.31
CA ALA A 88 -0.72 16.08 -20.19
C ALA A 88 -0.46 17.54 -20.61
N ARG A 89 -1.40 18.44 -20.32
CA ARG A 89 -1.32 19.87 -20.69
C ARG A 89 -0.07 20.59 -20.14
N PHE A 90 0.51 20.08 -19.06
CA PHE A 90 1.69 20.63 -18.41
C PHE A 90 3.03 20.16 -19.01
N PHE A 91 3.00 19.18 -19.94
CA PHE A 91 4.19 18.73 -20.67
C PHE A 91 4.27 19.33 -22.06
N THR A 92 5.50 19.61 -22.50
CA THR A 92 5.83 19.88 -23.90
C THR A 92 5.59 18.65 -24.77
N PRO A 93 5.41 18.79 -26.09
CA PRO A 93 5.19 17.64 -26.97
C PRO A 93 6.30 16.57 -26.88
N GLU A 94 7.56 16.98 -26.77
CA GLU A 94 8.72 16.09 -26.61
C GLU A 94 8.67 15.33 -25.28
N GLU A 95 8.35 16.02 -24.17
CA GLU A 95 8.20 15.39 -22.85
C GLU A 95 7.05 14.37 -22.82
N ARG A 96 5.96 14.62 -23.55
CA ARG A 96 4.83 13.67 -23.66
C ARG A 96 5.24 12.41 -24.38
N GLU A 97 5.95 12.52 -25.49
CA GLU A 97 6.44 11.38 -26.25
C GLU A 97 7.39 10.52 -25.40
N PHE A 98 8.36 11.17 -24.74
CA PHE A 98 9.26 10.50 -23.81
C PHE A 98 8.53 9.80 -22.65
N ALA A 99 7.54 10.47 -22.03
CA ALA A 99 6.77 9.90 -20.93
C ALA A 99 5.96 8.67 -21.37
N VAL A 100 5.36 8.72 -22.55
CA VAL A 100 4.62 7.58 -23.11
C VAL A 100 5.58 6.44 -23.45
N GLU A 101 6.71 6.73 -24.11
CA GLU A 101 7.71 5.71 -24.47
C GLU A 101 8.30 5.00 -23.25
N ARG A 102 8.62 5.75 -22.19
CA ARG A 102 9.09 5.21 -20.92
C ARG A 102 8.16 4.14 -20.36
N LEU A 103 6.85 4.34 -20.48
CA LEU A 103 5.82 3.45 -19.94
C LEU A 103 5.37 2.35 -20.91
N LYS A 104 5.62 2.48 -22.22
CA LYS A 104 5.29 1.43 -23.21
C LYS A 104 5.91 0.08 -22.83
N SER A 105 7.15 0.09 -22.34
CA SER A 105 7.87 -1.12 -21.92
C SER A 105 7.25 -1.84 -20.71
N GLU A 106 6.37 -1.17 -19.96
CA GLU A 106 5.67 -1.68 -18.78
C GLU A 106 4.17 -1.88 -19.05
N GLY A 107 3.80 -2.14 -20.31
CA GLY A 107 2.42 -2.41 -20.70
C GLY A 107 1.55 -1.18 -20.78
N GLY A 108 2.05 -0.17 -21.50
CA GLY A 108 1.39 1.12 -21.71
C GLY A 108 -0.10 0.99 -22.01
N THR A 109 -0.90 1.90 -21.46
CA THR A 109 -2.36 1.93 -21.62
C THR A 109 -2.76 1.95 -23.08
N THR A 110 -3.40 0.88 -23.55
CA THR A 110 -4.03 0.83 -24.85
C THR A 110 -5.25 1.75 -24.82
N ILE A 111 -5.24 2.80 -25.65
CA ILE A 111 -6.32 3.81 -25.70
C ILE A 111 -7.63 3.20 -26.24
N LYS A 112 -7.55 2.03 -26.89
CA LYS A 112 -8.72 1.31 -27.43
C LYS A 112 -9.16 0.20 -26.48
N VAL A 113 -10.43 0.23 -26.12
CA VAL A 113 -11.08 -0.83 -25.35
C VAL A 113 -11.34 -2.03 -26.26
N ASP A 114 -10.54 -3.08 -26.11
CA ASP A 114 -10.80 -4.39 -26.70
C ASP A 114 -11.50 -5.28 -25.65
N ASN A 115 -12.76 -5.62 -25.92
CA ASN A 115 -13.59 -6.41 -25.01
C ASN A 115 -13.10 -7.84 -24.83
N ASP A 116 -12.51 -8.44 -25.87
CA ASP A 116 -12.04 -9.82 -25.81
C ASP A 116 -10.70 -9.90 -25.08
N LEU A 117 -9.82 -8.91 -25.30
CA LEU A 117 -8.61 -8.72 -24.50
C LEU A 117 -8.94 -8.49 -23.01
N ALA A 118 -9.94 -7.65 -22.73
CA ALA A 118 -10.38 -7.40 -21.36
C ALA A 118 -10.86 -8.68 -20.67
N LYS A 119 -11.72 -9.48 -21.32
CA LYS A 119 -12.19 -10.77 -20.79
C LYS A 119 -11.03 -11.74 -20.54
N ALA A 120 -10.06 -11.82 -21.47
CA ALA A 120 -8.89 -12.68 -21.33
C ALA A 120 -8.04 -12.28 -20.12
N GLN A 121 -7.71 -10.99 -19.98
CA GLN A 121 -6.92 -10.46 -18.86
C GLN A 121 -7.65 -10.61 -17.51
N ILE A 122 -8.97 -10.38 -17.46
CA ILE A 122 -9.79 -10.62 -16.27
C ILE A 122 -9.73 -12.09 -15.86
N LYS A 123 -9.95 -13.01 -16.82
CA LYS A 123 -9.86 -14.46 -16.55
C LYS A 123 -8.46 -14.87 -16.09
N LEU A 124 -7.41 -14.29 -16.66
CA LEU A 124 -6.04 -14.50 -16.21
C LEU A 124 -5.83 -14.05 -14.78
N THR A 125 -6.47 -12.96 -14.34
CA THR A 125 -6.38 -12.45 -12.96
C THR A 125 -6.98 -13.44 -11.97
N PHE A 126 -8.17 -13.95 -12.26
CA PHE A 126 -8.83 -14.95 -11.40
C PHE A 126 -8.16 -16.33 -11.41
N ALA A 127 -7.32 -16.62 -12.40
CA ALA A 127 -6.53 -17.85 -12.44
C ALA A 127 -5.13 -17.69 -11.83
N ASP A 128 -4.77 -16.49 -11.36
CA ASP A 128 -3.41 -16.18 -10.96
C ASP A 128 -3.18 -16.35 -9.46
N VAL A 129 -2.28 -17.28 -9.12
CA VAL A 129 -1.93 -17.62 -7.73
C VAL A 129 -1.36 -16.41 -6.99
N GLN A 130 -0.57 -15.56 -7.64
CA GLN A 130 0.03 -14.40 -6.97
C GLN A 130 -1.04 -13.39 -6.51
N THR A 131 -2.12 -13.22 -7.28
CA THR A 131 -3.20 -12.29 -6.95
C THR A 131 -3.93 -12.74 -5.69
N TYR A 132 -4.10 -14.05 -5.49
CA TYR A 132 -4.65 -14.59 -4.24
C TYR A 132 -3.71 -14.41 -3.05
N PHE A 133 -2.39 -14.56 -3.23
CA PHE A 133 -1.44 -14.21 -2.17
C PHE A 133 -1.58 -12.75 -1.75
N TYR A 134 -1.60 -11.81 -2.70
CA TYR A 134 -1.84 -10.39 -2.40
C TYR A 134 -3.18 -10.17 -1.69
N PHE A 135 -4.25 -10.82 -2.15
CA PHE A 135 -5.57 -10.75 -1.52
C PHE A 135 -5.53 -11.15 -0.04
N PHE A 136 -4.96 -12.31 0.30
CA PHE A 136 -4.91 -12.78 1.68
C PHE A 136 -3.97 -11.95 2.56
N ILE A 137 -2.80 -11.55 2.03
CA ILE A 137 -1.88 -10.68 2.78
C ILE A 137 -2.56 -9.34 3.08
N VAL A 138 -3.20 -8.70 2.10
CA VAL A 138 -3.88 -7.42 2.29
C VAL A 138 -5.04 -7.55 3.28
N LEU A 139 -5.86 -8.60 3.16
CA LEU A 139 -6.96 -8.85 4.10
C LEU A 139 -6.47 -8.90 5.54
N ILE A 140 -5.42 -9.67 5.81
CA ILE A 140 -4.90 -9.87 7.16
C ILE A 140 -4.16 -8.62 7.64
N SER A 141 -3.40 -7.95 6.78
CA SER A 141 -2.62 -6.76 7.12
C SER A 141 -3.45 -5.48 7.24
N ALA A 142 -4.68 -5.47 6.73
CA ALA A 142 -5.63 -4.39 6.98
C ALA A 142 -6.11 -4.38 8.45
N ILE A 143 -6.15 -5.53 9.13
CA ILE A 143 -6.59 -5.66 10.52
C ILE A 143 -5.86 -4.66 11.46
N PRO A 144 -4.52 -4.69 11.61
CA PRO A 144 -3.81 -3.76 12.49
C PRO A 144 -4.00 -2.29 12.09
N ASN A 145 -4.12 -2.01 10.78
CA ASN A 145 -4.30 -0.65 10.28
C ASN A 145 -5.65 -0.06 10.71
N PHE A 146 -6.72 -0.82 10.51
CA PHE A 146 -8.07 -0.43 10.93
C PHE A 146 -8.19 -0.38 12.47
N VAL A 147 -7.59 -1.33 13.18
CA VAL A 147 -7.53 -1.28 14.66
C VAL A 147 -6.96 0.07 15.13
N LEU A 148 -5.84 0.52 14.57
CA LEU A 148 -5.28 1.82 14.94
C LEU A 148 -6.21 2.98 14.55
N ASN A 149 -6.76 2.98 13.33
CA ASN A 149 -7.64 4.07 12.91
C ASN A 149 -8.88 4.26 13.81
N PHE A 150 -9.44 3.18 14.33
CA PHE A 150 -10.64 3.22 15.17
C PHE A 150 -10.34 3.30 16.68
N TYR A 151 -9.32 2.58 17.15
CA TYR A 151 -9.05 2.42 18.59
C TYR A 151 -7.85 3.21 19.11
N LEU A 152 -7.06 3.87 18.27
CA LEU A 152 -5.91 4.65 18.74
C LEU A 152 -6.28 5.71 19.80
N PRO A 153 -7.37 6.50 19.67
CA PRO A 153 -7.78 7.42 20.74
C PRO A 153 -8.13 6.70 22.04
N THR A 154 -8.78 5.54 21.95
CA THR A 154 -9.16 4.71 23.11
C THR A 154 -7.92 4.14 23.81
N LEU A 155 -6.96 3.63 23.04
CA LEU A 155 -5.69 3.09 23.53
C LEU A 155 -4.83 4.16 24.19
N VAL A 156 -4.89 5.40 23.71
CA VAL A 156 -4.19 6.54 24.31
C VAL A 156 -4.90 7.00 25.59
N ASN A 157 -6.23 7.11 25.61
CA ASN A 157 -7.00 7.52 26.79
C ASN A 157 -6.72 6.62 28.01
N GLN A 158 -6.54 5.32 27.77
CA GLN A 158 -6.19 4.33 28.80
C GLN A 158 -4.88 4.60 29.54
N LEU A 159 -4.02 5.47 29.03
CA LEU A 159 -2.77 5.87 29.66
C LEU A 159 -2.97 7.01 30.67
N GLY A 160 -4.20 7.24 31.15
CA GLY A 160 -4.53 8.26 32.14
C GLY A 160 -4.59 9.69 31.61
N TYR A 161 -4.70 9.86 30.28
CA TYR A 161 -4.92 11.18 29.67
C TYR A 161 -6.41 11.52 29.71
N ASP A 162 -6.73 12.79 30.01
CA ASP A 162 -8.10 13.30 29.85
C ASP A 162 -8.57 13.19 28.39
N ALA A 163 -9.88 13.14 28.14
CA ALA A 163 -10.45 12.91 26.81
C ALA A 163 -9.92 13.89 25.75
N ILE A 164 -9.73 15.16 26.13
CA ILE A 164 -9.17 16.20 25.25
C ILE A 164 -7.66 15.97 25.03
N GLN A 165 -6.92 15.66 26.10
CA GLN A 165 -5.49 15.36 26.01
C GLN A 165 -5.22 14.10 25.19
N ALA A 166 -6.07 13.08 25.29
CA ALA A 166 -5.96 11.84 24.54
C ALA A 166 -6.07 12.09 23.02
N GLN A 167 -6.99 12.96 22.58
CA GLN A 167 -7.10 13.34 21.17
C GLN A 167 -5.84 14.05 20.65
N LEU A 168 -5.22 14.92 21.46
CA LEU A 168 -3.95 15.55 21.11
C LEU A 168 -2.80 14.54 21.07
N MET A 169 -2.79 13.57 21.98
CA MET A 169 -1.78 12.52 22.08
C MET A 169 -1.88 11.45 20.99
N VAL A 170 -2.91 11.48 20.13
CA VAL A 170 -2.99 10.69 18.89
C VAL A 170 -2.12 11.27 17.77
N ILE A 171 -1.85 12.59 17.80
CA ILE A 171 -1.09 13.29 16.75
C ILE A 171 0.35 12.77 16.64
N PRO A 172 1.13 12.58 17.73
CA PRO A 172 2.51 12.11 17.60
C PRO A 172 2.66 10.73 16.94
N PRO A 173 1.88 9.68 17.29
CA PRO A 173 1.90 8.41 16.55
C PRO A 173 1.69 8.59 15.04
N ILE A 174 0.77 9.47 14.63
CA ILE A 174 0.48 9.73 13.22
C ILE A 174 1.64 10.44 12.51
N LEU A 175 2.25 11.44 13.15
CA LEU A 175 3.38 12.18 12.57
C LEU A 175 4.65 11.32 12.47
N VAL A 176 4.96 10.54 13.49
CA VAL A 176 6.14 9.66 13.46
C VAL A 176 5.95 8.56 12.43
N SER A 177 4.77 7.93 12.40
CA SER A 177 4.47 6.89 11.41
C SER A 177 4.45 7.43 9.96
N THR A 178 4.04 8.67 9.76
CA THR A 178 4.15 9.40 8.49
C THR A 178 5.59 9.46 7.98
N VAL A 179 6.52 9.88 8.85
CA VAL A 179 7.95 9.97 8.50
C VAL A 179 8.51 8.58 8.21
N VAL A 180 8.23 7.60 9.08
CA VAL A 180 8.70 6.22 8.91
C VAL A 180 8.14 5.58 7.64
N THR A 181 6.85 5.77 7.35
CA THR A 181 6.19 5.23 6.14
C THR A 181 6.79 5.81 4.88
N THR A 182 7.03 7.12 4.86
CA THR A 182 7.65 7.82 3.72
C THR A 182 9.09 7.33 3.50
N PHE A 183 9.88 7.21 4.58
CA PHE A 183 11.25 6.71 4.51
C PHE A 183 11.31 5.24 4.08
N ASN A 184 10.47 4.37 4.66
CA ASN A 184 10.41 2.94 4.30
C ASN A 184 10.01 2.75 2.84
N SER A 185 9.06 3.55 2.35
CA SER A 185 8.64 3.54 0.95
C SER A 185 9.73 4.04 0.00
N TRP A 186 10.50 5.05 0.41
CA TRP A 186 11.68 5.51 -0.34
C TRP A 186 12.76 4.43 -0.40
N CYS A 187 13.09 3.78 0.72
CA CYS A 187 14.02 2.64 0.76
C CYS A 187 13.55 1.52 -0.16
N SER A 188 12.25 1.23 -0.13
CA SER A 188 11.65 0.18 -0.95
C SER A 188 11.78 0.43 -2.45
N ASP A 189 11.66 1.67 -2.91
CA ASP A 189 11.88 2.04 -4.31
C ASP A 189 13.38 2.17 -4.65
N ARG A 190 14.21 2.66 -3.71
CA ARG A 190 15.65 2.79 -3.97
C ARG A 190 16.33 1.44 -4.15
N TYR A 191 15.98 0.46 -3.32
CA TYR A 191 16.61 -0.87 -3.33
C TYR A 191 15.80 -1.94 -4.05
N GLN A 192 14.56 -1.64 -4.46
CA GLN A 192 13.67 -2.60 -5.12
C GLN A 192 13.41 -3.87 -4.27
N THR A 193 13.35 -3.71 -2.94
CA THR A 193 13.22 -4.79 -1.95
C THR A 193 11.87 -4.74 -1.23
N ARG A 194 10.77 -4.88 -1.97
CA ARG A 194 9.39 -4.64 -1.47
C ARG A 194 9.06 -5.54 -0.29
N ALA A 195 9.27 -6.85 -0.40
CA ALA A 195 9.00 -7.78 0.70
C ALA A 195 9.83 -7.47 1.95
N TRP A 196 11.10 -7.10 1.82
CA TRP A 196 11.94 -6.79 2.98
C TRP A 196 11.44 -5.56 3.75
N ASN A 197 11.06 -4.50 3.04
CA ASN A 197 10.51 -3.29 3.69
C ASN A 197 9.16 -3.57 4.36
N ILE A 198 8.35 -4.49 3.82
CA ILE A 198 7.13 -4.99 4.47
C ILE A 198 7.46 -5.80 5.74
N LEU A 199 8.46 -6.69 5.68
CA LEU A 199 8.89 -7.49 6.82
C LEU A 199 9.49 -6.63 7.94
N ILE A 200 10.20 -5.54 7.61
CA ILE A 200 10.67 -4.55 8.58
C ILE A 200 9.47 -3.88 9.27
N GLY A 201 8.45 -3.48 8.51
CA GLY A 201 7.20 -2.94 9.06
C GLY A 201 6.51 -3.92 10.02
N TYR A 202 6.36 -5.18 9.63
CA TYR A 202 5.82 -6.21 10.53
C TYR A 202 6.69 -6.46 11.76
N SER A 203 8.01 -6.37 11.64
CA SER A 203 8.91 -6.52 12.78
C SER A 203 8.66 -5.43 13.83
N PHE A 204 8.44 -4.18 13.40
CA PHE A 204 8.04 -3.08 14.30
C PHE A 204 6.69 -3.36 14.95
N SER A 205 5.70 -3.81 14.18
CA SER A 205 4.38 -4.17 14.73
C SER A 205 4.46 -5.33 15.73
N ILE A 206 5.26 -6.37 15.46
CA ILE A 206 5.44 -7.52 16.36
C ILE A 206 6.09 -7.06 17.67
N ILE A 207 7.19 -6.31 17.62
CA ILE A 207 7.87 -5.78 18.81
C ILE A 207 6.90 -4.92 19.63
N ALA A 208 6.14 -4.06 18.96
CA ALA A 208 5.16 -3.20 19.60
C ALA A 208 4.04 -3.99 20.29
N LEU A 209 3.46 -4.98 19.61
CA LEU A 209 2.37 -5.79 20.16
C LEU A 209 2.82 -6.68 21.30
N VAL A 210 4.00 -7.30 21.20
CA VAL A 210 4.61 -8.05 22.32
C VAL A 210 4.84 -7.12 23.51
N GLY A 211 5.35 -5.90 23.27
CA GLY A 211 5.52 -4.87 24.29
C GLY A 211 4.21 -4.43 24.94
N MET A 212 3.15 -4.23 24.16
CA MET A 212 1.82 -3.88 24.65
C MET A 212 1.14 -5.01 25.43
N ILE A 213 1.41 -6.27 25.10
CA ILE A 213 0.93 -7.44 25.86
C ILE A 213 1.69 -7.56 27.18
N ALA A 214 3.00 -7.29 27.17
CA ALA A 214 3.85 -7.35 28.37
C ALA A 214 3.61 -6.17 29.34
N THR A 215 3.18 -5.00 28.83
CA THR A 215 2.91 -3.81 29.64
C THR A 215 1.42 -3.67 29.95
N ARG A 216 1.04 -3.81 31.23
CA ARG A 216 -0.36 -3.63 31.64
C ARG A 216 -0.76 -2.15 31.59
N ALA A 217 -1.97 -1.87 31.10
CA ALA A 217 -2.54 -0.52 31.13
C ALA A 217 -3.01 -0.08 32.53
N ASP A 218 -2.94 -0.97 33.51
CA ASP A 218 -3.36 -0.69 34.90
C ASP A 218 -2.22 -0.05 35.72
N ASP A 219 -0.98 -0.06 35.22
CA ASP A 219 0.20 0.41 35.94
C ASP A 219 0.68 1.78 35.40
N PRO A 220 0.49 2.87 36.15
CA PRO A 220 0.90 4.22 35.75
C PRO A 220 2.40 4.36 35.46
N SER A 221 3.25 3.53 36.08
CA SER A 221 4.70 3.57 35.84
C SER A 221 5.07 3.17 34.42
N LEU A 222 4.20 2.39 33.75
CA LEU A 222 4.43 1.85 32.42
C LEU A 222 3.77 2.65 31.29
N PHE A 223 3.01 3.71 31.61
CA PHE A 223 2.26 4.48 30.60
C PHE A 223 3.13 5.04 29.48
N LYS A 224 4.30 5.59 29.82
CA LYS A 224 5.25 6.12 28.83
C LYS A 224 5.79 5.02 27.91
N LEU A 225 6.04 3.83 28.46
CA LEU A 225 6.54 2.68 27.70
C LEU A 225 5.45 2.12 26.78
N ARG A 226 4.21 2.04 27.25
CA ARG A 226 3.07 1.61 26.44
C ARG A 226 2.76 2.61 25.32
N TYR A 227 2.90 3.92 25.57
CA TYR A 227 2.81 4.95 24.53
C TYR A 227 3.89 4.81 23.47
N PHE A 228 5.13 4.51 23.86
CA PHE A 228 6.21 4.20 22.93
C PHE A 228 5.85 3.01 22.02
N PHE A 229 5.31 1.92 22.58
CA PHE A 229 4.87 0.79 21.78
C PHE A 229 3.69 1.15 20.86
N LEU A 230 2.76 2.02 21.27
CA LEU A 230 1.71 2.52 20.36
C LEU A 230 2.27 3.29 19.16
N ILE A 231 3.27 4.16 19.38
CA ILE A 231 3.96 4.85 18.30
C ILE A 231 4.66 3.85 17.37
N LEU A 232 5.35 2.85 17.93
CA LEU A 232 6.04 1.83 17.16
C LEU A 232 5.06 0.97 16.34
N LEU A 233 3.90 0.62 16.92
CA LEU A 233 2.83 -0.10 16.23
C LEU A 233 2.29 0.70 15.04
N ALA A 234 2.05 2.01 15.23
CA ALA A 234 1.64 2.92 14.17
C ALA A 234 2.68 2.97 13.03
N CYS A 235 3.96 3.04 13.36
CA CYS A 235 5.04 3.01 12.37
C CYS A 235 5.06 1.72 11.55
N GLY A 236 4.90 0.57 12.20
CA GLY A 236 4.85 -0.72 11.52
C GLY A 236 3.60 -0.89 10.66
N ALA A 237 2.42 -0.63 11.22
CA ALA A 237 1.14 -0.90 10.56
C ALA A 237 0.82 0.05 9.40
N TYR A 238 1.13 1.35 9.52
CA TYR A 238 0.88 2.31 8.46
C TYR A 238 1.88 2.20 7.29
N SER A 239 3.09 1.68 7.54
CA SER A 239 4.11 1.56 6.49
C SER A 239 3.90 0.37 5.55
N VAL A 240 3.15 -0.65 5.96
CA VAL A 240 2.97 -1.91 5.21
C VAL A 240 2.04 -1.75 4.01
N LEU A 241 0.82 -1.24 4.22
CA LEU A 241 -0.22 -1.23 3.18
C LEU A 241 0.16 -0.47 1.91
N PRO A 242 0.78 0.73 1.97
CA PRO A 242 1.21 1.44 0.76
C PRO A 242 2.19 0.64 -0.10
N ILE A 243 3.16 -0.02 0.54
CA ILE A 243 4.16 -0.86 -0.13
C ILE A 243 3.51 -2.13 -0.68
N LEU A 244 2.56 -2.73 0.03
CA LEU A 244 1.86 -3.93 -0.41
C LEU A 244 0.95 -3.67 -1.62
N PHE A 245 0.22 -2.56 -1.62
CA PHE A 245 -0.55 -2.12 -2.78
C PHE A 245 0.35 -1.83 -3.98
N SER A 246 1.44 -1.06 -3.78
CA SER A 246 2.39 -0.80 -4.87
C SER A 246 3.05 -2.09 -5.38
N TRP A 247 3.33 -3.06 -4.51
CA TRP A 247 3.94 -4.33 -4.89
C TRP A 247 3.01 -5.17 -5.76
N CYS A 248 1.73 -5.28 -5.41
CA CYS A 248 0.71 -5.92 -6.23
C CYS A 248 0.63 -5.26 -7.62
N ILE A 249 0.61 -3.92 -7.63
CA ILE A 249 0.52 -3.14 -8.86
C ILE A 249 1.73 -3.35 -9.76
N CYS A 250 2.94 -3.32 -9.20
CA CYS A 250 4.17 -3.45 -9.97
C CYS A 250 4.37 -4.84 -10.57
N ASN A 251 3.72 -5.87 -10.01
CA ASN A 251 3.86 -7.26 -10.46
C ASN A 251 2.71 -7.73 -11.36
N ASN A 252 1.57 -7.03 -11.36
CA ASN A 252 0.47 -7.29 -12.28
C ASN A 252 0.57 -6.38 -13.51
N LEU A 253 0.89 -6.97 -14.65
CA LEU A 253 1.01 -6.28 -15.94
C LEU A 253 -0.29 -6.41 -16.74
N GLY A 254 -0.53 -5.47 -17.65
CA GLY A 254 -1.76 -5.39 -18.44
C GLY A 254 -2.85 -4.57 -17.74
N GLN A 255 -3.47 -3.65 -18.49
CA GLN A 255 -4.41 -2.67 -17.94
C GLN A 255 -5.60 -3.29 -17.21
N TYR A 256 -6.27 -4.26 -17.81
CA TYR A 256 -7.47 -4.88 -17.24
C TYR A 256 -7.10 -5.86 -16.12
N LYS A 257 -6.00 -6.60 -16.26
CA LYS A 257 -5.49 -7.49 -15.21
C LYS A 257 -5.10 -6.71 -13.96
N ARG A 258 -4.29 -5.66 -14.11
CA ARG A 258 -3.88 -4.76 -13.02
C ARG A 258 -5.08 -4.11 -12.34
N SER A 259 -6.05 -3.60 -13.10
CA SER A 259 -7.25 -2.97 -12.54
C SER A 259 -8.13 -3.96 -11.78
N THR A 260 -8.28 -5.20 -12.28
CA THR A 260 -9.04 -6.26 -11.61
C THR A 260 -8.34 -6.71 -10.33
N ALA A 261 -7.03 -6.90 -10.37
CA ALA A 261 -6.23 -7.24 -9.19
C ALA A 261 -6.32 -6.14 -8.12
N LEU A 262 -6.27 -4.87 -8.53
CA LEU A 262 -6.49 -3.73 -7.64
C LEU A 262 -7.87 -3.77 -6.97
N ALA A 263 -8.93 -3.99 -7.74
CA ALA A 263 -10.28 -4.10 -7.17
C ALA A 263 -10.35 -5.22 -6.12
N MET A 264 -9.80 -6.40 -6.42
CA MET A 264 -9.76 -7.54 -5.49
C MET A 264 -9.02 -7.21 -4.19
N ILE A 265 -7.83 -6.59 -4.26
CA ILE A 265 -7.07 -6.27 -3.05
C ILE A 265 -7.75 -5.17 -2.22
N PHE A 266 -8.34 -4.14 -2.85
CA PHE A 266 -9.08 -3.11 -2.11
C PHE A 266 -10.32 -3.69 -1.42
N THR A 267 -11.06 -4.58 -2.07
CA THR A 267 -12.16 -5.31 -1.41
C THR A 267 -11.65 -6.11 -0.21
N SER A 268 -10.53 -6.81 -0.37
CA SER A 268 -9.93 -7.61 0.71
C SER A 268 -9.50 -6.75 1.90
N ALA A 269 -8.98 -5.54 1.65
CA ALA A 269 -8.60 -4.59 2.70
C ALA A 269 -9.82 -4.18 3.54
N GLN A 270 -10.96 -3.89 2.90
CA GLN A 270 -12.18 -3.53 3.61
C GLN A 270 -12.74 -4.71 4.42
N MET A 271 -12.63 -5.94 3.91
CA MET A 271 -12.99 -7.15 4.67
C MET A 271 -12.14 -7.29 5.93
N GLY A 272 -10.82 -7.08 5.81
CA GLY A 272 -9.90 -7.03 6.95
C GLY A 272 -10.23 -5.93 7.95
N GLY A 273 -10.69 -4.77 7.46
CA GLY A 273 -11.14 -3.67 8.31
C GLY A 273 -12.35 -4.01 9.17
N ILE A 274 -13.34 -4.72 8.60
CA ILE A 274 -14.50 -5.23 9.37
C ILE A 274 -14.04 -6.13 10.51
N ILE A 275 -13.09 -7.03 10.23
CA ILE A 275 -12.50 -7.90 11.25
C ILE A 275 -11.79 -7.07 12.34
N GLY A 276 -11.00 -6.08 11.95
CA GLY A 276 -10.29 -5.17 12.86
C GLY A 276 -11.20 -4.45 13.87
N ILE A 277 -12.37 -4.00 13.42
CA ILE A 277 -13.34 -3.29 14.27
C ILE A 277 -13.97 -4.23 15.32
N LEU A 278 -14.01 -5.54 15.08
CA LEU A 278 -14.66 -6.49 15.99
C LEU A 278 -13.72 -7.07 17.06
N ILE A 279 -12.41 -6.78 17.00
CA ILE A 279 -11.38 -7.45 17.81
C ILE A 279 -11.19 -6.88 19.22
N TYR A 280 -11.68 -5.66 19.50
CA TYR A 280 -11.52 -5.00 20.81
C TYR A 280 -12.83 -4.97 21.60
N PRO A 281 -13.15 -6.02 22.39
CA PRO A 281 -14.31 -6.03 23.26
C PRO A 281 -14.11 -5.12 24.46
N ALA A 282 -15.17 -4.44 24.91
CA ALA A 282 -15.13 -3.57 26.09
C ALA A 282 -14.71 -4.30 27.38
N ASN A 283 -14.96 -5.61 27.47
CA ASN A 283 -14.66 -6.44 28.63
C ASN A 283 -13.16 -6.70 28.86
N ASP A 284 -12.32 -6.46 27.85
CA ASP A 284 -10.86 -6.66 27.92
C ASP A 284 -10.12 -5.33 28.20
N ALA A 285 -10.86 -4.25 28.44
CA ALA A 285 -10.30 -2.97 28.87
C ALA A 285 -9.70 -3.09 30.29
N PRO A 286 -8.64 -2.31 30.61
CA PRO A 286 -7.96 -1.34 29.75
C PRO A 286 -6.75 -1.92 29.00
N SER A 287 -6.35 -3.17 29.28
CA SER A 287 -5.11 -3.73 28.71
C SER A 287 -5.29 -4.30 27.30
N PHE A 288 -6.51 -4.68 26.92
CA PHE A 288 -6.89 -5.28 25.62
C PHE A 288 -5.97 -6.42 25.18
N ILE A 289 -5.65 -7.33 26.09
CA ILE A 289 -4.66 -8.39 25.85
C ILE A 289 -5.12 -9.33 24.74
N MET A 290 -6.40 -9.70 24.72
CA MET A 290 -6.98 -10.55 23.69
C MET A 290 -6.94 -9.87 22.32
N GLY A 291 -7.34 -8.59 22.27
CA GLY A 291 -7.30 -7.80 21.05
C GLY A 291 -5.89 -7.70 20.47
N ASN A 292 -4.92 -7.30 21.30
CA ASN A 292 -3.51 -7.21 20.92
C ASN A 292 -2.93 -8.58 20.49
N SER A 293 -3.35 -9.68 21.12
CA SER A 293 -2.91 -11.04 20.77
C SER A 293 -3.44 -11.49 19.41
N ILE A 294 -4.69 -11.19 19.08
CA ILE A 294 -5.28 -11.49 17.76
C ILE A 294 -4.56 -10.68 16.68
N VAL A 295 -4.30 -9.40 16.93
CA VAL A 295 -3.54 -8.55 16.00
C VAL A 295 -2.09 -9.04 15.85
N LEU A 296 -1.47 -9.53 16.92
CA LEU A 296 -0.13 -10.13 16.84
C LEU A 296 -0.14 -11.38 15.95
N ALA A 297 -1.11 -12.28 16.15
CA ALA A 297 -1.24 -13.47 15.33
C ALA A 297 -1.48 -13.14 13.85
N SER A 298 -2.29 -12.11 13.56
CA SER A 298 -2.53 -11.66 12.18
C SER A 298 -1.26 -11.11 11.52
N VAL A 299 -0.50 -10.27 12.22
CA VAL A 299 0.77 -9.72 11.72
C VAL A 299 1.80 -10.84 11.46
N VAL A 300 1.92 -11.81 12.36
CA VAL A 300 2.83 -12.95 12.18
C VAL A 300 2.43 -13.79 10.98
N LEU A 301 1.13 -14.08 10.81
CA LEU A 301 0.62 -14.80 9.65
C LEU A 301 0.89 -14.04 8.34
N SER A 302 0.66 -12.73 8.32
CA SER A 302 1.00 -11.87 7.17
C SER A 302 2.50 -11.88 6.85
N ALA A 303 3.38 -11.88 7.87
CA ALA A 303 4.82 -11.96 7.66
C ALA A 303 5.25 -13.29 7.03
N ILE A 304 4.64 -14.40 7.45
CA ILE A 304 4.84 -15.72 6.82
C ILE A 304 4.39 -15.68 5.36
N LEU A 305 3.18 -15.19 5.08
CA LEU A 305 2.65 -15.13 3.71
C LEU A 305 3.49 -14.24 2.79
N VAL A 306 3.98 -13.08 3.27
CA VAL A 306 4.90 -12.22 2.51
C VAL A 306 6.21 -12.93 2.21
N THR A 307 6.75 -13.66 3.18
CA THR A 307 7.98 -14.44 3.00
C THR A 307 7.79 -15.54 1.95
N VAL A 308 6.66 -16.26 1.99
CA VAL A 308 6.31 -17.27 1.00
C VAL A 308 6.16 -16.64 -0.38
N LEU A 309 5.44 -15.52 -0.51
CA LEU A 309 5.26 -14.82 -1.78
C LEU A 309 6.61 -14.33 -2.34
N LYS A 310 7.49 -13.77 -1.50
CA LYS A 310 8.84 -13.36 -1.90
C LYS A 310 9.60 -14.52 -2.55
N PHE A 311 9.70 -15.66 -1.87
CA PHE A 311 10.41 -16.82 -2.40
C PHE A 311 9.73 -17.43 -3.63
N TYR A 312 8.40 -17.39 -3.70
CA TYR A 312 7.66 -17.81 -4.88
C TYR A 312 8.00 -16.94 -6.11
N LEU A 313 8.00 -15.61 -5.98
CA LEU A 313 8.37 -14.68 -7.05
C LEU A 313 9.84 -14.81 -7.45
N GLU A 314 10.74 -15.01 -6.49
CA GLU A 314 12.16 -15.30 -6.76
C GLU A 314 12.34 -16.59 -7.56
N SER A 315 11.60 -17.65 -7.20
CA SER A 315 11.62 -18.93 -7.90
C SER A 315 11.11 -18.80 -9.33
N LEU A 316 10.03 -18.04 -9.55
CA LEU A 316 9.53 -17.74 -10.89
C LEU A 316 10.55 -16.98 -11.72
N ASN A 317 11.19 -15.96 -11.15
CA ASN A 317 12.24 -15.21 -11.84
C ASN A 317 13.41 -16.12 -12.21
N LYS A 318 13.89 -16.97 -11.29
CA LYS A 318 14.96 -17.95 -11.57
C LYS A 318 14.58 -18.93 -12.68
N LYS A 319 13.37 -19.45 -12.66
CA LYS A 319 12.87 -20.35 -13.71
C LYS A 319 12.87 -19.66 -15.08
N ARG A 320 12.47 -18.39 -15.14
CA ARG A 320 12.52 -17.60 -16.38
C ARG A 320 13.94 -17.31 -16.85
N ASP A 321 14.84 -17.00 -15.92
CA ASP A 321 16.27 -16.78 -16.23
C ASP A 321 16.87 -18.04 -16.90
N LEU A 322 16.59 -19.23 -16.37
CA LEU A 322 17.05 -20.50 -16.95
C LEU A 322 16.44 -20.83 -18.32
N ILE A 323 15.15 -20.56 -18.51
CA ILE A 323 14.48 -20.79 -19.81
C ILE A 323 15.07 -19.87 -20.88
N ILE A 324 15.38 -18.62 -20.55
CA ILE A 324 16.02 -17.67 -21.49
C ILE A 324 17.39 -18.19 -21.93
N LEU A 325 18.21 -18.66 -20.98
CA LEU A 325 19.52 -19.21 -21.28
C LEU A 325 19.41 -20.43 -22.19
N ALA A 326 18.45 -21.32 -21.93
CA ALA A 326 18.19 -22.48 -22.76
C ALA A 326 17.73 -22.10 -24.18
N ASN A 327 16.86 -21.10 -24.33
CA ASN A 327 16.39 -20.63 -25.64
C ASN A 327 17.48 -19.98 -26.49
N HIS A 328 18.54 -19.46 -25.85
CA HIS A 328 19.68 -18.83 -26.53
C HIS A 328 20.90 -19.76 -26.62
N ASP A 329 20.73 -21.05 -26.34
CA ASP A 329 21.79 -22.06 -26.31
C ASP A 329 23.02 -21.66 -25.46
N TYR A 330 22.81 -20.83 -24.43
CA TYR A 330 23.88 -20.34 -23.58
C TYR A 330 24.25 -21.41 -22.54
N LYS A 331 25.47 -21.94 -22.64
CA LYS A 331 26.01 -22.88 -21.66
C LYS A 331 26.64 -22.12 -20.49
N LEU A 332 26.14 -22.37 -19.29
CA LEU A 332 26.73 -21.84 -18.05
C LEU A 332 28.13 -22.41 -17.84
N ASN A 333 29.11 -21.55 -17.61
CA ASN A 333 30.45 -21.98 -17.20
C ASN A 333 30.50 -22.18 -15.68
N ASP A 334 31.46 -22.98 -15.18
CA ASP A 334 31.65 -23.20 -13.73
C ASP A 334 31.89 -21.90 -12.96
N ASN A 335 32.48 -20.89 -13.62
CA ASN A 335 32.66 -19.56 -13.04
C ASN A 335 31.33 -18.82 -12.87
N ASP A 336 30.35 -19.00 -13.75
CA ASP A 336 29.05 -18.33 -13.65
C ASP A 336 28.19 -18.94 -12.55
N LEU A 337 28.33 -20.24 -12.30
CA LEU A 337 27.71 -20.94 -11.17
C LEU A 337 28.31 -20.52 -9.81
N LYS A 338 29.59 -20.14 -9.80
CA LYS A 338 30.33 -19.75 -8.59
C LYS A 338 30.00 -18.33 -8.10
N TYR A 339 29.55 -17.43 -8.97
CA TYR A 339 29.33 -16.00 -8.70
C TYR A 339 27.87 -15.61 -8.37
N ASN A 340 27.04 -16.56 -7.93
CA ASN A 340 25.68 -16.35 -7.39
C ASN A 340 24.58 -16.07 -8.44
N ASN A 341 23.32 -16.21 -8.02
CA ASN A 341 22.11 -16.09 -8.86
C ASN A 341 21.98 -14.75 -9.60
N ASP A 342 22.57 -13.68 -9.07
CA ASP A 342 22.45 -12.34 -9.65
C ASP A 342 23.20 -12.23 -10.99
N ARG A 343 24.37 -12.89 -11.12
CA ARG A 343 25.13 -12.92 -12.37
C ARG A 343 24.41 -13.70 -13.46
N ILE A 344 23.76 -14.82 -13.10
CA ILE A 344 22.92 -15.60 -14.02
C ILE A 344 21.78 -14.73 -14.57
N ARG A 345 21.17 -13.91 -13.70
CA ARG A 345 20.13 -12.97 -14.11
C ARG A 345 20.65 -11.87 -15.02
N GLU A 346 21.81 -11.30 -14.74
CA GLU A 346 22.42 -10.28 -15.61
C GLU A 346 22.68 -10.81 -17.02
N ILE A 347 23.25 -12.01 -17.14
CA ILE A 347 23.49 -12.67 -18.43
C ILE A 347 22.15 -12.91 -19.15
N ALA A 348 21.17 -13.50 -18.48
CA ALA A 348 19.85 -13.73 -19.06
C ALA A 348 19.19 -12.43 -19.54
N MET A 349 19.32 -11.32 -18.80
CA MET A 349 18.78 -10.02 -19.22
C MET A 349 19.53 -9.42 -20.41
N SER A 350 20.85 -9.59 -20.51
CA SER A 350 21.63 -9.08 -21.64
C SER A 350 21.28 -9.76 -22.96
N LEU A 351 20.94 -11.05 -22.92
CA LEU A 351 20.54 -11.80 -24.11
C LEU A 351 19.24 -11.28 -24.70
N VAL A 352 18.40 -10.68 -23.86
CA VAL A 352 17.00 -10.38 -24.18
C VAL A 352 16.71 -8.88 -24.11
N GLU A 353 17.76 -8.07 -24.13
CA GLU A 353 17.66 -6.61 -23.98
C GLU A 353 16.84 -5.96 -25.11
N LYS A 354 16.96 -6.50 -26.33
CA LYS A 354 16.28 -5.99 -27.53
C LYS A 354 14.91 -6.61 -27.78
N GLU A 355 14.52 -7.63 -27.03
CA GLU A 355 13.22 -8.26 -27.18
C GLU A 355 12.13 -7.51 -26.40
N PRO A 356 10.86 -7.57 -26.85
CA PRO A 356 9.77 -7.00 -26.09
C PRO A 356 9.70 -7.63 -24.69
N LYS A 357 9.46 -6.78 -23.69
CA LYS A 357 9.26 -7.20 -22.29
C LYS A 357 7.78 -7.39 -21.93
N PHE A 358 6.89 -7.07 -22.87
CA PHE A 358 5.45 -7.03 -22.69
C PHE A 358 4.73 -7.58 -23.92
N ASP A 359 3.69 -8.36 -23.64
CA ASP A 359 2.69 -8.85 -24.60
C ASP A 359 1.32 -8.65 -23.95
N GLU A 360 0.36 -8.08 -24.67
CA GLU A 360 -0.96 -7.74 -24.13
C GLU A 360 -1.77 -8.97 -23.68
N VAL A 361 -1.55 -10.13 -24.30
CA VAL A 361 -2.23 -11.39 -23.98
C VAL A 361 -1.54 -12.10 -22.81
N LEU A 362 -0.21 -12.20 -22.84
CA LEU A 362 0.55 -12.90 -21.79
C LEU A 362 0.75 -12.05 -20.53
N CYS A 363 0.69 -10.72 -20.63
CA CYS A 363 0.88 -9.79 -19.53
C CYS A 363 2.20 -10.08 -18.77
N ASP A 364 2.12 -10.29 -17.45
CA ASP A 364 3.23 -10.58 -16.57
C ASP A 364 3.72 -12.04 -16.66
N LYS A 365 3.03 -12.90 -17.42
CA LYS A 365 3.49 -14.25 -17.76
C LYS A 365 4.52 -14.25 -18.89
N HIS A 366 4.76 -13.11 -19.53
CA HIS A 366 5.79 -12.97 -20.55
C HIS A 366 7.17 -13.40 -20.01
N LEU A 367 7.94 -14.14 -20.81
CA LEU A 367 9.21 -14.73 -20.39
C LEU A 367 10.22 -13.68 -19.92
N ASN A 368 10.20 -12.52 -20.57
CA ASN A 368 11.14 -11.42 -20.34
C ASN A 368 10.71 -10.51 -19.17
N TRP A 369 9.54 -10.76 -18.58
CA TRP A 369 9.07 -10.02 -17.41
C TRP A 369 9.74 -10.53 -16.14
N ARG A 370 10.10 -9.59 -15.24
CA ARG A 370 10.68 -9.90 -13.92
C ARG A 370 9.86 -9.26 -12.82
N TYR A 371 9.45 -10.08 -11.86
CA TYR A 371 8.77 -9.64 -10.66
C TYR A 371 9.74 -8.92 -9.73
N ILE A 372 9.28 -7.84 -9.11
CA ILE A 372 9.96 -7.20 -7.99
C ILE A 372 9.63 -8.00 -6.75
N THR A 373 10.63 -8.25 -5.90
CA THR A 373 10.51 -9.11 -4.71
C THR A 373 10.51 -8.29 -3.44
#